data_AF-A0A0M4QY19-F1
#
_entry.id   AF-A0A0M4QY19-F1
#
_cell.length_a   1.000
_cell.length_b   1.000
_cell.length_c   1.000
_cell.angle_alpha   90.00
_cell.angle_beta   90.00
_cell.angle_gamma   90.00
#
_symmetry.space_group_name_H-M   'P 1'
#
loop_
_entity.id
_entity.type
_entity.pdbx_description
1 polymer ?
#
loop_
_entity_poly.entity_id
_entity_poly.type
_entity_poly.pdbx_seq_one_letter_code
_entity_poly.pdbx_strand_id
1 'polypeptide(L)'
;MTGTAPATRNEADRPHALTEASIMPTTSKMFETLTTWHQWNGADHRSRELDAQGRHTSAEEYRALRDRHTVDPLDILSTAYDLIQRLTAGRWDAITEARLRGATWDQVAVALNVRADEVRTEYAAMVDWCSEHRPDFVDLPRYRQAL
;
A
#
# COMPACT_ATOMS: atom_id res chain seq x y z
N MET A 1 -59.49 38.40 12.62
CA MET A 1 -58.45 38.92 13.53
C MET A 1 -57.68 37.72 14.09
N THR A 2 -56.35 37.61 14.18
CA THR A 2 -55.18 38.23 13.51
C THR A 2 -53.96 37.32 13.86
N GLY A 3 -52.98 36.99 13.00
CA GLY A 3 -52.73 37.38 11.61
C GLY A 3 -51.56 36.60 10.97
N THR A 4 -50.64 37.32 10.34
CA THR A 4 -49.56 36.88 9.42
C THR A 4 -48.25 36.39 10.10
N ALA A 5 -47.49 35.54 9.39
CA ALA A 5 -46.10 35.09 9.64
C ALA A 5 -45.04 36.24 9.46
N PRO A 6 -43.68 36.07 9.50
CA PRO A 6 -42.88 34.82 9.44
C PRO A 6 -41.54 34.74 10.23
N ALA A 7 -40.85 33.59 10.04
CA ALA A 7 -39.39 33.38 10.00
C ALA A 7 -38.50 33.49 11.26
N THR A 8 -37.86 32.37 11.62
CA THR A 8 -36.40 32.32 11.85
C THR A 8 -35.78 31.13 11.10
N ARG A 9 -34.61 31.37 10.52
CA ARG A 9 -33.86 30.46 9.63
C ARG A 9 -32.75 29.78 10.43
N ASN A 10 -33.02 28.59 11.01
CA ASN A 10 -31.97 27.83 11.68
C ASN A 10 -31.14 27.03 10.67
N GLU A 11 -30.05 27.67 10.23
CA GLU A 11 -28.64 27.20 10.24
C GLU A 11 -28.32 25.69 10.36
N ALA A 12 -29.11 24.80 9.75
CA ALA A 12 -28.80 23.38 9.56
C ALA A 12 -28.02 23.11 8.25
N ASP A 13 -27.62 24.17 7.55
CA ASP A 13 -26.82 24.12 6.33
C ASP A 13 -25.33 24.20 6.68
N ARG A 14 -24.79 23.08 7.18
CA ARG A 14 -23.35 22.79 7.12
C ARG A 14 -23.22 21.36 6.62
N PRO A 15 -22.66 21.11 5.42
CA PRO A 15 -22.33 19.75 5.02
C PRO A 15 -21.38 19.17 6.07
N HIS A 16 -21.55 17.89 6.38
CA HIS A 16 -20.55 17.15 7.13
C HIS A 16 -19.25 17.22 6.33
N ALA A 17 -18.34 18.08 6.79
CA ALA A 17 -16.97 18.07 6.32
C ALA A 17 -16.41 16.70 6.69
N LEU A 18 -16.37 15.80 5.69
CA LEU A 18 -15.50 14.64 5.70
C LEU A 18 -14.07 15.18 5.76
N THR A 19 -13.62 15.50 6.98
CA THR A 19 -12.20 15.60 7.29
C THR A 19 -11.66 14.18 7.28
N GLU A 20 -11.55 13.63 6.07
CA GLU A 20 -10.56 12.64 5.70
C GLU A 20 -9.19 13.30 5.90
N ALA A 21 -8.80 13.47 7.16
CA ALA A 21 -7.42 13.31 7.52
C ALA A 21 -7.06 11.90 7.05
N SER A 22 -6.45 11.80 5.86
CA SER A 22 -5.96 10.54 5.32
C SER A 22 -4.97 9.99 6.33
N ILE A 23 -5.42 9.05 7.16
CA ILE A 23 -4.60 8.38 8.17
C ILE A 23 -3.75 7.37 7.41
N MET A 24 -2.77 7.89 6.68
CA MET A 24 -1.72 7.14 6.00
C MET A 24 -1.21 6.08 6.98
N PRO A 25 -1.41 4.77 6.71
CA PRO A 25 -0.97 3.76 7.65
C PRO A 25 0.54 3.87 7.81
N THR A 26 1.00 3.85 9.07
CA THR A 26 2.43 3.87 9.34
C THR A 26 3.06 2.55 8.90
N THR A 27 4.35 2.57 8.57
CA THR A 27 5.11 1.36 8.19
C THR A 27 4.93 0.23 9.22
N SER A 28 4.86 0.58 10.52
CA SER A 28 4.56 -0.37 11.60
C SER A 28 3.17 -1.02 11.45
N LYS A 29 2.12 -0.22 11.23
CA LYS A 29 0.74 -0.72 11.11
C LYS A 29 0.58 -1.65 9.90
N MET A 30 1.22 -1.32 8.77
CA MET A 30 1.19 -2.20 7.58
C MET A 30 1.86 -3.56 7.85
N PHE A 31 3.04 -3.57 8.46
CA PHE A 31 3.71 -4.83 8.79
C PHE A 31 2.92 -5.65 9.84
N GLU A 32 2.28 -4.99 10.79
CA GLU A 32 1.40 -5.63 11.77
C GLU A 32 0.18 -6.29 11.11
N THR A 33 -0.52 -5.59 10.20
CA THR A 33 -1.64 -6.13 9.42
C THR A 33 -1.22 -7.36 8.59
N LEU A 34 -0.10 -7.28 7.86
CA LEU A 34 0.40 -8.39 7.03
C LEU A 34 0.87 -9.59 7.88
N THR A 35 1.51 -9.33 9.01
CA THR A 35 1.94 -10.38 9.96
C THR A 35 0.72 -11.10 10.54
N THR A 36 -0.30 -10.35 10.95
CA THR A 36 -1.55 -10.90 11.50
C THR A 36 -2.30 -11.72 10.46
N TRP A 37 -2.39 -11.24 9.20
CA TRP A 37 -2.98 -12.02 8.10
C TRP A 37 -2.20 -13.32 7.81
N HIS A 38 -0.87 -13.27 7.80
CA HIS A 38 -0.05 -14.45 7.56
C HIS A 38 -0.26 -15.51 8.65
N GLN A 39 -0.35 -15.09 9.92
CA GLN A 39 -0.66 -15.97 11.05
C GLN A 39 -2.07 -16.56 10.95
N TRP A 40 -3.08 -15.74 10.61
CA TRP A 40 -4.45 -16.20 10.36
C TRP A 40 -4.52 -17.25 9.25
N ASN A 41 -3.89 -16.99 8.11
CA ASN A 41 -3.93 -17.86 6.93
C ASN A 41 -3.19 -19.18 7.18
N GLY A 42 -2.03 -19.12 7.84
CA GLY A 42 -1.28 -20.32 8.25
C GLY A 42 -2.08 -21.20 9.22
N ALA A 43 -2.80 -20.59 10.17
CA ALA A 43 -3.65 -21.30 11.10
C ALA A 43 -4.89 -21.90 10.42
N ASP A 44 -5.56 -21.15 9.53
CA ASP A 44 -6.70 -21.67 8.77
C ASP A 44 -6.29 -22.86 7.88
N HIS A 45 -5.23 -22.71 7.08
CA HIS A 45 -4.69 -23.78 6.24
C HIS A 45 -4.37 -25.03 7.07
N ARG A 46 -3.65 -24.86 8.18
CA ARG A 46 -3.25 -25.97 9.05
C ARG A 46 -4.43 -26.67 9.70
N SER A 47 -5.50 -25.95 10.05
CA SER A 47 -6.72 -26.56 10.56
C SER A 47 -7.37 -27.48 9.53
N ARG A 48 -7.47 -27.04 8.26
CA ARG A 48 -8.04 -27.83 7.15
C ARG A 48 -7.21 -29.10 6.85
N GLU A 49 -5.89 -29.00 6.87
CA GLU A 49 -5.00 -30.16 6.71
C GLU A 49 -5.22 -31.20 7.81
N LEU A 50 -5.35 -30.76 9.06
CA LEU A 50 -5.53 -31.64 10.21
C LEU A 50 -6.92 -32.28 10.22
N ASP A 51 -7.97 -31.56 9.82
CA ASP A 51 -9.30 -32.15 9.61
C ASP A 51 -9.28 -33.23 8.51
N ALA A 52 -8.60 -32.99 7.39
CA ALA A 52 -8.45 -33.98 6.32
C ALA A 52 -7.65 -35.23 6.77
N GLN A 53 -6.85 -35.12 7.83
CA GLN A 53 -6.13 -36.22 8.48
C GLN A 53 -6.92 -36.88 9.62
N GLY A 54 -8.17 -36.47 9.88
CA GLY A 54 -8.97 -36.96 11.01
C GLY A 54 -8.50 -36.46 12.39
N ARG A 55 -7.63 -35.45 12.44
CA ARG A 55 -6.98 -34.93 13.66
C ARG A 55 -7.75 -33.74 14.24
N HIS A 56 -9.05 -33.90 14.44
CA HIS A 56 -9.98 -32.81 14.74
C HIS A 56 -9.62 -31.96 15.97
N THR A 57 -9.13 -32.56 17.06
CA THR A 57 -8.70 -31.79 18.25
C THR A 57 -7.53 -30.86 17.95
N SER A 58 -6.53 -31.33 17.17
CA SER A 58 -5.44 -30.45 16.71
C SER A 58 -5.97 -29.41 15.72
N ALA A 59 -6.95 -29.73 14.88
CA ALA A 59 -7.56 -28.75 13.98
C ALA A 59 -8.27 -27.62 14.76
N GLU A 60 -8.98 -27.95 15.85
CA GLU A 60 -9.64 -26.99 16.75
C GLU A 60 -8.66 -26.00 17.40
N GLU A 61 -7.48 -26.46 17.83
CA GLU A 61 -6.42 -25.58 18.35
C GLU A 61 -6.02 -24.51 17.33
N TYR A 62 -5.87 -24.90 16.05
CA TYR A 62 -5.55 -23.96 14.97
C TYR A 62 -6.74 -23.07 14.57
N ARG A 63 -7.99 -23.55 14.62
CA ARG A 63 -9.17 -22.66 14.45
C ARG A 63 -9.24 -21.61 15.56
N ALA A 64 -8.98 -22.00 16.82
CA ALA A 64 -8.95 -21.08 17.94
C ALA A 64 -7.79 -20.05 17.86
N LEU A 65 -6.66 -20.39 17.22
CA LEU A 65 -5.61 -19.43 16.89
C LEU A 65 -6.04 -18.47 15.78
N ARG A 66 -6.61 -19.00 14.68
CA ARG A 66 -7.16 -18.20 13.58
C ARG A 66 -8.18 -17.18 14.08
N ASP A 67 -9.13 -17.60 14.91
CA ASP A 67 -10.27 -16.78 15.35
C ASP A 67 -9.87 -15.67 16.35
N ARG A 68 -8.66 -15.70 16.90
CA ARG A 68 -8.07 -14.58 17.67
C ARG A 68 -7.55 -13.44 16.80
N HIS A 69 -7.31 -13.69 15.52
CA HIS A 69 -6.59 -12.80 14.61
C HIS A 69 -7.48 -12.41 13.41
N THR A 70 -8.58 -11.71 13.68
CA THR A 70 -9.46 -11.19 12.63
C THR A 70 -8.85 -9.96 11.94
N VAL A 71 -8.69 -10.02 10.62
CA VAL A 71 -8.24 -8.90 9.77
C VAL A 71 -9.20 -8.77 8.59
N ASP A 72 -9.58 -7.55 8.22
CA ASP A 72 -10.46 -7.32 7.07
C ASP A 72 -9.71 -7.58 5.74
N PRO A 73 -10.26 -8.38 4.80
CA PRO A 73 -9.68 -8.57 3.48
C PRO A 73 -9.36 -7.26 2.71
N LEU A 74 -10.16 -6.21 2.88
CA LEU A 74 -9.93 -4.91 2.27
C LEU A 74 -8.74 -4.17 2.90
N ASP A 75 -8.57 -4.27 4.23
CA ASP A 75 -7.39 -3.73 4.92
C ASP A 75 -6.10 -4.40 4.44
N ILE A 76 -6.15 -5.71 4.16
CA ILE A 76 -5.01 -6.47 3.63
C ILE A 76 -4.68 -6.03 2.20
N LEU A 77 -5.68 -5.89 1.32
CA LEU A 77 -5.48 -5.43 -0.06
C LEU A 77 -4.92 -4.01 -0.11
N SER A 78 -5.48 -3.11 0.71
CA SER A 78 -5.01 -1.73 0.85
C SER A 78 -3.56 -1.67 1.37
N THR A 79 -3.28 -2.43 2.44
CA THR A 79 -1.93 -2.55 3.03
C THR A 79 -0.91 -3.14 2.04
N ALA A 80 -1.28 -4.16 1.28
CA ALA A 80 -0.42 -4.78 0.29
C ALA A 80 -0.12 -3.82 -0.88
N TYR A 81 -1.11 -3.07 -1.34
CA TYR A 81 -0.95 -2.01 -2.34
C TYR A 81 0.00 -0.91 -1.84
N ASP A 82 -0.21 -0.40 -0.62
CA ASP A 82 0.67 0.61 -0.01
C ASP A 82 2.11 0.11 0.15
N LEU A 83 2.31 -1.15 0.54
CA LEU A 83 3.64 -1.75 0.62
C LEU A 83 4.29 -1.87 -0.77
N ILE A 84 3.56 -2.32 -1.78
CA ILE A 84 4.05 -2.40 -3.17
C ILE A 84 4.44 -1.01 -3.68
N GLN A 85 3.63 0.02 -3.42
CA GLN A 85 3.94 1.40 -3.81
C GLN A 85 5.20 1.92 -3.10
N ARG A 86 5.36 1.65 -1.80
CA ARG A 86 6.56 2.03 -1.03
C ARG A 86 7.82 1.30 -1.50
N LEU A 87 7.73 0.01 -1.80
CA LEU A 87 8.85 -0.78 -2.35
C LEU A 87 9.20 -0.31 -3.77
N THR A 88 8.20 0.02 -4.59
CA THR A 88 8.39 0.56 -5.94
C THR A 88 9.04 1.95 -5.91
N ALA A 89 8.59 2.85 -5.03
CA ALA A 89 9.23 4.14 -4.81
C ALA A 89 10.69 3.99 -4.35
N GLY A 90 10.94 3.12 -3.36
CA GLY A 90 12.29 2.82 -2.87
C GLY A 90 13.21 2.20 -3.93
N ARG A 91 12.67 1.39 -4.86
CA ARG A 91 13.39 0.91 -6.05
C ARG A 91 13.83 2.08 -6.93
N TRP A 92 12.95 3.03 -7.20
CA TRP A 92 13.28 4.20 -8.04
C TRP A 92 14.30 5.12 -7.37
N ASP A 93 14.19 5.37 -6.06
CA ASP A 93 15.21 6.12 -5.31
C ASP A 93 16.58 5.44 -5.33
N ALA A 94 16.63 4.12 -5.13
CA ALA A 94 17.87 3.35 -5.16
C ALA A 94 18.54 3.36 -6.55
N ILE A 95 17.75 3.21 -7.63
CA ILE A 95 18.25 3.32 -9.00
C ILE A 95 18.75 4.75 -9.27
N THR A 96 18.01 5.76 -8.84
CA THR A 96 18.38 7.18 -8.98
C THR A 96 19.72 7.45 -8.30
N GLU A 97 19.89 7.07 -7.03
CA GLU A 97 21.15 7.21 -6.30
C GLU A 97 22.31 6.49 -6.99
N ALA A 98 22.10 5.25 -7.48
CA ALA A 98 23.12 4.52 -8.20
C ALA A 98 23.55 5.24 -9.50
N ARG A 99 22.58 5.70 -10.30
CA ARG A 99 22.82 6.44 -11.55
C ARG A 99 23.53 7.77 -11.31
N LEU A 100 23.11 8.54 -10.30
CA LEU A 100 23.74 9.81 -9.91
C LEU A 100 25.18 9.63 -9.38
N ARG A 101 25.49 8.45 -8.82
CA ARG A 101 26.85 8.05 -8.42
C ARG A 101 27.67 7.43 -9.57
N GLY A 102 27.15 7.44 -10.79
CA GLY A 102 27.85 7.00 -12.01
C GLY A 102 27.66 5.53 -12.38
N ALA A 103 26.76 4.78 -11.73
CA ALA A 103 26.47 3.40 -12.14
C ALA A 103 25.85 3.37 -13.55
N THR A 104 26.26 2.40 -14.38
CA THR A 104 25.67 2.19 -15.71
C THR A 104 24.33 1.44 -15.61
N TRP A 105 23.51 1.54 -16.66
CA TRP A 105 22.27 0.76 -16.75
C TRP A 105 22.53 -0.76 -16.67
N ASP A 106 23.66 -1.24 -17.21
CA ASP A 106 24.07 -2.65 -17.08
C ASP A 106 24.37 -3.05 -15.62
N GLN A 107 25.07 -2.19 -14.86
CA GLN A 107 25.37 -2.45 -13.44
C GLN A 107 24.09 -2.48 -12.58
N VAL A 108 23.15 -1.58 -12.86
CA VAL A 108 21.82 -1.59 -12.21
C VAL A 108 21.03 -2.84 -12.59
N ALA A 109 21.04 -3.22 -13.87
CA ALA A 109 20.32 -4.40 -14.36
C ALA A 109 20.85 -5.71 -13.79
N VAL A 110 22.17 -5.85 -13.64
CA VAL A 110 22.81 -6.98 -12.94
C VAL A 110 22.35 -7.05 -11.47
N ALA A 111 22.30 -5.92 -10.77
CA ALA A 111 21.84 -5.89 -9.37
C ALA A 111 20.35 -6.23 -9.21
N LEU A 112 19.54 -5.98 -10.24
CA LEU A 112 18.09 -6.27 -10.27
C LEU A 112 17.75 -7.62 -10.95
N ASN A 113 18.74 -8.33 -11.51
CA ASN A 113 18.59 -9.57 -12.27
C ASN A 113 17.57 -9.47 -13.43
N VAL A 114 17.65 -8.40 -14.21
CA VAL A 114 16.80 -8.08 -15.37
C VAL A 114 17.66 -7.51 -16.50
N ARG A 115 17.07 -7.11 -17.65
CA ARG A 115 17.85 -6.54 -18.76
C ARG A 115 18.06 -5.02 -18.62
N ALA A 116 19.15 -4.50 -19.18
CA ALA A 116 19.48 -3.07 -19.11
C ALA A 116 18.55 -2.17 -19.94
N ASP A 117 18.07 -2.66 -21.07
CA ASP A 117 17.07 -1.99 -21.91
C ASP A 117 15.69 -1.93 -21.22
N GLU A 118 15.30 -3.03 -20.57
CA GLU A 118 14.09 -3.14 -19.76
C GLU A 118 14.09 -2.13 -18.59
N VAL A 119 15.11 -2.15 -17.71
CA VAL A 119 15.19 -1.22 -16.57
C VAL A 119 15.20 0.24 -17.00
N ARG A 120 15.94 0.57 -18.07
CA ARG A 120 16.00 1.95 -18.58
C ARG A 120 14.64 2.39 -19.13
N THR A 121 13.92 1.50 -19.81
CA THR A 121 12.58 1.77 -20.34
C THR A 121 11.56 1.97 -19.22
N GLU A 122 11.56 1.10 -18.19
CA GLU A 122 10.69 1.26 -17.02
C GLU A 122 10.99 2.56 -16.26
N TYR A 123 12.27 2.89 -16.06
CA TYR A 123 12.68 4.11 -15.37
C TYR A 123 12.24 5.37 -16.14
N ALA A 124 12.40 5.39 -17.46
CA ALA A 124 11.92 6.48 -18.31
C ALA A 124 10.39 6.64 -18.22
N ALA A 125 9.64 5.54 -18.34
CA ALA A 125 8.18 5.55 -18.21
C ALA A 125 7.71 6.07 -16.83
N MET A 126 8.44 5.76 -15.75
CA MET A 126 8.19 6.32 -14.42
C MET A 126 8.44 7.84 -14.37
N VAL A 127 9.53 8.32 -14.97
CA VAL A 127 9.83 9.77 -15.04
C VAL A 127 8.78 10.52 -15.86
N ASP A 128 8.32 9.94 -16.97
CA ASP A 128 7.27 10.51 -17.81
C ASP A 128 5.92 10.53 -17.06
N TRP A 129 5.55 9.42 -16.39
CA TRP A 129 4.34 9.36 -15.57
C TRP A 129 4.34 10.41 -14.45
N CYS A 130 5.45 10.55 -13.72
CA CYS A 130 5.62 11.60 -12.72
C CYS A 130 5.56 13.00 -13.33
N SER A 131 6.08 13.19 -14.55
CA SER A 131 6.02 14.48 -15.26
C SER A 131 4.60 14.91 -15.61
N GLU A 132 3.75 13.95 -16.00
CA GLU A 132 2.36 14.19 -16.41
C GLU A 132 1.41 14.30 -15.20
N HIS A 133 1.50 13.38 -14.25
CA HIS A 133 0.51 13.22 -13.17
C HIS A 133 0.89 13.96 -11.88
N ARG A 134 2.17 14.32 -11.73
CA ARG A 134 2.78 14.85 -10.50
C ARG A 134 3.77 16.01 -10.81
N PRO A 135 3.36 17.06 -11.55
CA PRO A 135 4.26 18.11 -12.03
C PRO A 135 4.90 18.95 -10.92
N ASP A 136 4.34 18.94 -9.71
CA ASP A 136 4.82 19.57 -8.48
C ASP A 136 5.78 18.68 -7.66
N PHE A 137 6.08 17.46 -8.13
CA PHE A 137 6.91 16.51 -7.40
C PHE A 137 8.37 16.95 -7.29
N VAL A 138 8.80 17.22 -6.06
CA VAL A 138 10.10 17.84 -5.72
C VAL A 138 11.31 17.10 -6.28
N ASP A 139 11.29 15.76 -6.29
CA ASP A 139 12.39 14.93 -6.80
C ASP A 139 12.36 14.69 -8.32
N LEU A 140 11.35 15.21 -9.05
CA LEU A 140 11.26 15.04 -10.50
C LEU A 140 12.49 15.54 -11.29
N PRO A 141 13.13 16.69 -10.97
CA PRO A 141 14.37 17.12 -11.61
C PRO A 141 15.53 16.14 -11.37
N ARG A 142 15.59 15.57 -10.16
CA ARG A 142 16.60 14.61 -9.73
C ARG A 142 16.45 13.27 -10.47
N TYR A 143 15.22 12.79 -10.67
CA TYR A 143 14.99 11.59 -11.46
C TYR A 143 15.33 11.80 -12.94
N ARG A 144 15.01 12.97 -13.52
CA ARG A 144 15.41 13.31 -14.90
C ARG A 144 16.93 13.34 -15.09
N GLN A 145 17.69 13.75 -14.08
CA GLN A 145 19.16 13.75 -14.12
C GLN A 145 19.77 12.33 -14.14
N ALA A 146 19.03 11.32 -13.67
CA ALA A 146 19.49 9.93 -13.59
C ALA A 146 19.28 9.10 -14.87
N LEU A 147 18.62 9.66 -15.91
CA LEU A 147 18.39 9.01 -17.20
C LEU A 147 19.68 8.77 -18.00
#